data_AF-A0A7J6Q5Y7-F1
#
_entry.id   AF-A0A7J6Q5Y7-F1
#
_cell.length_a   1.000
_cell.length_b   1.000
_cell.length_c   1.000
_cell.angle_alpha   90.00
_cell.angle_beta   90.00
_cell.angle_gamma   90.00
#
_symmetry.space_group_name_H-M   'P 1'
#
loop_
_entity.id
_entity.type
_entity.pdbx_description
1 polymer ?
#
loop_
_entity_poly.entity_id
_entity_poly.type
_entity_poly.pdbx_seq_one_letter_code
_entity_poly.pdbx_strand_id
1 'polypeptide(L)'
;EYLIEQFTTAFCPPNQKCILPFPFDIERVIDDFVFMCFFVGNDFLPHLPSLNIRDGSIDQMICLYVEILPTLTDYLTSQGEVNLVQVEVFLDYLGRVEDEVFRRRLARDDRFKQQRLQGRYINQKGGGANSSRTKRPLEDANVLQARKLLAAL
;
A
#
# COMPACT_ATOMS: atom_id res chain seq x y z
N GLU A 1 -16.45 4.29 -16.73
CA GLU A 1 -16.68 5.73 -16.48
C GLU A 1 -15.91 6.24 -15.26
N TYR A 2 -16.08 5.69 -14.06
CA TYR A 2 -15.38 6.18 -12.85
C TYR A 2 -13.85 6.31 -13.00
N LEU A 3 -13.16 5.27 -13.50
CA LEU A 3 -11.70 5.30 -13.65
C LEU A 3 -11.22 6.37 -14.65
N ILE A 4 -11.99 6.61 -15.71
CA ILE A 4 -11.70 7.64 -16.71
C ILE A 4 -11.79 9.02 -16.09
N GLU A 5 -12.84 9.27 -15.30
CA GLU A 5 -13.01 10.52 -14.59
C GLU A 5 -11.89 10.75 -13.57
N GLN A 6 -11.46 9.70 -12.86
CA GLN A 6 -10.34 9.75 -11.92
C GLN A 6 -9.04 10.15 -12.63
N PHE A 7 -8.65 9.47 -13.72
CA PHE A 7 -7.44 9.81 -14.46
C PHE A 7 -7.50 11.19 -15.11
N THR A 8 -8.66 11.55 -15.68
CA THR A 8 -8.86 12.87 -16.28
C THR A 8 -8.70 13.97 -15.24
N THR A 9 -9.30 13.79 -14.06
CA THR A 9 -9.18 14.76 -12.96
C THR A 9 -7.76 14.79 -12.40
N ALA A 10 -7.09 13.65 -12.32
CA ALA A 10 -5.72 13.55 -11.82
C ALA A 10 -4.72 14.28 -12.73
N PHE A 11 -4.79 14.07 -14.05
CA PHE A 11 -3.83 14.65 -14.99
C PHE A 11 -4.24 16.03 -15.48
N CYS A 12 -5.52 16.26 -15.75
CA CYS A 12 -6.04 17.53 -16.25
C CYS A 12 -7.18 18.04 -15.36
N PRO A 13 -6.88 18.51 -14.12
CA PRO A 13 -7.89 18.99 -13.19
C PRO A 13 -8.67 20.21 -13.71
N PRO A 14 -9.96 20.35 -13.34
CA PRO A 14 -10.77 21.48 -13.78
C PRO A 14 -10.16 22.80 -13.31
N ASN A 15 -10.11 23.79 -14.21
CA ASN A 15 -9.52 25.11 -13.99
C ASN A 15 -8.00 25.14 -13.76
N GLN A 16 -7.28 24.07 -14.13
CA GLN A 16 -5.83 24.01 -14.07
C GLN A 16 -5.26 23.48 -15.38
N LYS A 17 -3.96 23.76 -15.62
CA LYS A 17 -3.26 23.22 -16.78
C LYS A 17 -2.99 21.73 -16.55
N CYS A 18 -3.09 20.94 -17.61
CA CYS A 18 -2.71 19.53 -17.54
C CYS A 18 -1.24 19.37 -17.12
N ILE A 19 -0.97 18.42 -16.23
CA ILE A 19 0.35 18.23 -15.61
C ILE A 19 1.33 17.47 -16.51
N LEU A 20 0.84 16.88 -17.61
CA LEU A 20 1.66 16.10 -18.53
C LEU A 20 2.47 17.00 -19.48
N PRO A 21 3.73 16.63 -19.78
CA PRO A 21 4.57 17.37 -20.73
C PRO A 21 4.19 17.10 -22.20
N PHE A 22 3.28 16.15 -22.46
CA PHE A 22 2.76 15.76 -23.77
C PHE A 22 1.21 15.78 -23.77
N PRO A 23 0.55 15.71 -24.94
CA PRO A 23 -0.90 15.71 -25.03
C PRO A 23 -1.54 14.55 -24.25
N PHE A 24 -2.48 14.86 -23.37
CA PHE A 24 -3.25 13.87 -22.65
C PHE A 24 -4.20 13.11 -23.60
N ASP A 25 -4.14 11.79 -23.52
CA ASP A 25 -5.01 10.87 -24.24
C ASP A 25 -5.41 9.75 -23.30
N ILE A 26 -6.71 9.65 -23.03
CA ILE A 26 -7.25 8.67 -22.07
C ILE A 26 -7.09 7.23 -22.56
N GLU A 27 -7.20 6.98 -23.87
CA GLU A 27 -7.06 5.62 -24.41
C GLU A 27 -5.64 5.10 -24.17
N ARG A 28 -4.65 5.99 -24.29
CA ARG A 28 -3.23 5.69 -24.02
C ARG A 28 -2.96 5.42 -22.54
N VAL A 29 -3.63 6.16 -21.65
CA VAL A 29 -3.59 5.87 -20.21
C VAL A 29 -4.20 4.52 -19.87
N ILE A 30 -5.29 4.13 -20.55
CA ILE A 30 -5.92 2.82 -20.37
C ILE A 30 -4.98 1.71 -20.83
N ASP A 31 -4.31 1.86 -21.98
CA ASP A 31 -3.31 0.90 -22.47
C ASP A 31 -2.19 0.69 -21.44
N ASP A 32 -1.63 1.77 -20.91
CA ASP A 32 -0.59 1.73 -19.88
C ASP A 32 -1.10 1.09 -18.58
N PHE A 33 -2.34 1.37 -18.17
CA PHE A 33 -2.95 0.73 -17.01
C PHE A 33 -3.05 -0.79 -17.19
N VAL A 34 -3.47 -1.26 -18.36
CA VAL A 34 -3.51 -2.69 -18.69
C VAL A 34 -2.11 -3.30 -18.66
N PHE A 35 -1.11 -2.59 -19.21
CA PHE A 35 0.28 -3.02 -19.17
C PHE A 35 0.82 -3.11 -17.73
N MET A 36 0.58 -2.11 -16.89
CA MET A 36 1.05 -2.10 -15.49
C MET A 36 0.43 -3.21 -14.64
N CYS A 37 -0.79 -3.65 -14.97
CA CYS A 37 -1.42 -4.79 -14.30
C CYS A 37 -0.59 -6.08 -14.42
N PHE A 38 0.26 -6.21 -15.44
CA PHE A 38 1.18 -7.35 -15.58
C PHE A 38 2.20 -7.44 -14.42
N PHE A 39 2.61 -6.30 -13.85
CA PHE A 39 3.55 -6.26 -12.72
C PHE A 39 2.88 -6.55 -11.37
N VAL A 40 1.61 -6.16 -11.23
CA VAL A 40 0.83 -6.37 -10.01
C VAL A 40 0.48 -7.85 -9.81
N GLY A 41 0.28 -8.56 -10.92
CA GLY A 41 0.33 -9.99 -10.94
C GLY A 41 -0.41 -10.61 -12.11
N ASN A 42 0.35 -11.22 -13.02
CA ASN A 42 -0.19 -12.06 -14.08
C ASN A 42 0.27 -13.52 -13.90
N ASP A 43 -0.35 -14.43 -14.63
CA ASP A 43 -0.08 -15.88 -14.57
C ASP A 43 1.25 -16.28 -15.26
N PHE A 44 1.97 -15.29 -15.82
CA PHE A 44 3.13 -15.49 -16.69
C PHE A 44 4.45 -14.96 -16.09
N LEU A 45 4.38 -14.08 -15.10
CA LEU A 45 5.53 -13.49 -14.41
C LEU A 45 5.36 -13.69 -12.90
N PRO A 46 6.42 -14.09 -12.17
CA PRO A 46 6.37 -14.10 -10.72
C PRO A 46 6.06 -12.68 -10.24
N HIS A 47 5.00 -12.54 -9.42
CA HIS A 47 4.61 -11.25 -8.85
C HIS A 47 5.79 -10.60 -8.15
N LEU A 48 5.96 -9.30 -8.32
CA LEU A 48 6.96 -8.58 -7.56
C LEU A 48 6.65 -8.75 -6.05
N PRO A 49 7.61 -9.16 -5.20
CA PRO A 49 7.35 -9.56 -3.81
C PRO A 49 6.62 -8.50 -2.96
N SER A 50 6.71 -7.23 -3.37
CA SER A 50 6.15 -6.06 -2.69
C SER A 50 4.74 -5.72 -3.13
N LEU A 51 4.32 -6.13 -4.33
CA LEU A 51 3.01 -5.84 -4.93
C LEU A 51 2.11 -7.07 -4.78
N ASN A 52 1.42 -7.17 -3.65
CA ASN A 52 0.36 -8.16 -3.47
C ASN A 52 -1.01 -7.50 -3.69
N ILE A 53 -1.81 -8.03 -4.61
CA ILE A 53 -3.20 -7.59 -4.88
C ILE A 53 -4.05 -7.54 -3.60
N ARG A 54 -3.79 -8.45 -2.65
CA ARG A 54 -4.52 -8.48 -1.38
C ARG A 54 -4.25 -7.29 -0.46
N ASP A 55 -3.20 -6.51 -0.73
CA ASP A 55 -2.78 -5.35 0.08
C ASP A 55 -3.15 -4.00 -0.57
N GLY A 56 -4.01 -3.96 -1.61
CA GLY A 56 -4.35 -2.72 -2.32
C GLY A 56 -3.27 -2.27 -3.30
N SER A 57 -2.60 -3.21 -3.98
CA SER A 57 -1.51 -2.91 -4.91
C SER A 57 -1.96 -2.23 -6.19
N ILE A 58 -3.22 -2.38 -6.61
CA ILE A 58 -3.77 -1.65 -7.77
C ILE A 58 -3.82 -0.15 -7.48
N ASP A 59 -4.34 0.24 -6.31
CA ASP A 59 -4.38 1.65 -5.89
C ASP A 59 -2.97 2.24 -5.79
N GLN A 60 -2.03 1.48 -5.24
CA GLN A 60 -0.61 1.89 -5.19
C GLN A 60 -0.01 2.05 -6.58
N MET A 61 -0.31 1.13 -7.51
CA MET A 61 0.15 1.21 -8.89
C MET A 61 -0.42 2.43 -9.61
N ILE A 62 -1.71 2.73 -9.41
CA ILE A 62 -2.36 3.94 -9.94
C ILE A 62 -1.70 5.20 -9.37
N CYS A 63 -1.49 5.27 -8.06
CA CYS A 63 -0.82 6.41 -7.42
C CYS A 63 0.60 6.61 -7.97
N LEU A 64 1.37 5.53 -8.08
CA LEU A 64 2.72 5.57 -8.64
C LEU A 64 2.72 6.05 -10.08
N TYR A 65 1.79 5.54 -10.90
CA TYR A 65 1.64 5.95 -12.29
C TYR A 65 1.31 7.44 -12.43
N VAL A 66 0.34 7.94 -11.65
CA VAL A 66 -0.02 9.37 -11.64
C VAL A 66 1.15 10.25 -11.22
N GLU A 67 1.97 9.78 -10.28
CA GLU A 67 3.15 10.50 -9.82
C GLU A 67 4.27 10.54 -10.87
N ILE A 68 4.50 9.44 -11.58
CA ILE A 68 5.64 9.30 -12.49
C ILE A 68 5.38 9.77 -13.92
N LEU A 69 4.16 9.57 -14.46
CA LEU A 69 3.84 9.93 -15.84
C LEU A 69 4.19 11.39 -16.21
N PRO A 70 4.02 12.39 -15.33
CA PRO A 70 4.44 13.77 -15.61
C PRO A 70 5.97 13.95 -15.77
N THR A 71 6.77 13.01 -15.27
CA THR A 71 8.24 13.02 -15.37
C THR A 71 8.74 12.32 -16.63
N LEU A 72 7.88 11.53 -17.27
CA LEU A 72 8.17 10.79 -18.49
C LEU A 72 8.03 11.70 -19.71
N THR A 73 8.63 11.30 -20.83
CA THR A 73 8.50 12.06 -22.10
C THR A 73 7.40 11.52 -23.00
N ASP A 74 6.87 10.33 -22.72
CA ASP A 74 5.78 9.66 -23.45
C ASP A 74 5.12 8.60 -22.55
N TYR A 75 4.05 7.97 -23.03
CA TYR A 75 3.39 6.82 -22.40
C TYR A 75 4.30 5.56 -22.35
N LEU A 76 3.98 4.61 -21.48
CA LEU A 76 4.71 3.35 -21.28
C LEU A 76 4.58 2.40 -22.46
N THR A 77 3.46 2.44 -23.16
CA THR A 77 3.16 1.61 -24.33
C THR A 77 2.79 2.48 -25.51
N SER A 78 2.92 2.00 -26.74
CA SER A 78 2.46 2.66 -27.97
C SER A 78 2.00 1.63 -29.00
N GLN A 79 0.71 1.62 -29.31
CA GLN A 79 0.11 0.73 -30.33
C GLN A 79 0.45 -0.76 -30.15
N GLY A 80 0.49 -1.23 -28.90
CA GLY A 80 0.85 -2.61 -28.55
C GLY A 80 2.35 -2.87 -28.38
N GLU A 81 3.21 -1.90 -28.69
CA GLU A 81 4.65 -1.97 -28.41
C GLU A 81 4.98 -1.32 -27.07
N VAL A 82 5.99 -1.85 -26.37
CA VAL A 82 6.42 -1.30 -25.07
C VAL A 82 7.52 -0.26 -25.29
N ASN A 83 7.33 0.94 -24.74
CA ASN A 83 8.34 1.99 -24.74
C ASN A 83 9.36 1.73 -23.62
N LEU A 84 10.39 0.93 -23.92
CA LEU A 84 11.39 0.49 -22.94
C LEU A 84 12.10 1.65 -22.24
N VAL A 85 12.28 2.80 -22.89
CA VAL A 85 12.92 3.98 -22.28
C VAL A 85 12.06 4.53 -21.13
N GLN A 86 10.75 4.64 -21.33
CA GLN A 86 9.84 5.12 -20.29
C GLN A 86 9.64 4.06 -19.20
N VAL A 87 9.56 2.79 -19.61
CA VAL A 87 9.43 1.66 -18.68
C VAL A 87 10.66 1.50 -17.80
N GLU A 88 11.87 1.76 -18.29
CA GLU A 88 13.08 1.75 -17.45
C GLU A 88 12.99 2.77 -16.32
N VAL A 89 12.59 4.01 -16.62
CA VAL A 89 12.39 5.07 -15.61
C VAL A 89 11.28 4.68 -14.63
N PHE A 90 10.18 4.12 -15.14
CA PHE A 90 9.07 3.63 -14.33
C PHE A 90 9.51 2.54 -13.34
N LEU A 91 10.27 1.55 -13.82
CA LEU A 91 10.75 0.42 -13.02
C LEU A 91 11.81 0.85 -11.99
N ASP A 92 12.68 1.82 -12.31
CA ASP A 92 13.62 2.36 -11.33
C ASP A 92 12.89 3.00 -10.14
N TYR A 93 11.85 3.78 -10.42
CA TYR A 93 11.03 4.38 -9.36
C TYR A 93 10.26 3.33 -8.57
N LEU A 94 9.65 2.37 -9.26
CA LEU A 94 8.97 1.25 -8.62
C LEU A 94 9.92 0.51 -7.65
N GLY A 95 11.14 0.19 -8.08
CA GLY A 95 12.14 -0.47 -7.25
C GLY A 95 12.47 0.29 -5.96
N ARG A 96 12.54 1.64 -6.02
CA ARG A 96 12.75 2.48 -4.83
C ARG A 96 11.58 2.41 -3.84
N VAL A 97 10.35 2.43 -4.35
CA VAL A 97 9.14 2.29 -3.54
C VAL A 97 9.09 0.89 -2.91
N GLU A 98 9.43 -0.15 -3.67
CA GLU A 98 9.53 -1.53 -3.18
C GLU A 98 10.54 -1.69 -2.04
N ASP A 99 11.72 -1.11 -2.18
CA ASP A 99 12.76 -1.13 -1.15
C ASP A 99 12.30 -0.49 0.17
N GLU A 100 11.51 0.59 0.09
CA GLU A 100 10.93 1.20 1.28
C GLU A 100 9.85 0.32 1.91
N VAL A 101 8.96 -0.26 1.10
CA VAL A 101 7.93 -1.19 1.57
C VAL A 101 8.57 -2.41 2.24
N PHE A 102 9.63 -2.96 1.65
CA PHE A 102 10.35 -4.11 2.17
C PHE A 102 11.00 -3.80 3.53
N ARG A 103 11.69 -2.65 3.66
CA ARG A 103 12.26 -2.19 4.93
C ARG A 103 11.20 -2.02 6.02
N ARG A 104 10.03 -1.45 5.68
CA ARG A 104 8.92 -1.27 6.63
C ARG A 104 8.30 -2.60 7.07
N ARG A 105 8.24 -3.61 6.19
CA ARG A 105 7.76 -4.96 6.52
C ARG A 105 8.74 -5.66 7.48
N LEU A 106 10.04 -5.67 7.15
CA LEU A 106 11.10 -6.21 8.01
C LEU A 106 11.07 -5.62 9.41
N ALA A 107 11.01 -4.29 9.53
CA ALA A 107 10.97 -3.61 10.82
C ALA A 107 9.72 -3.96 11.65
N ARG A 108 8.57 -4.19 11.01
CA ARG A 108 7.35 -4.64 11.70
C ARG A 108 7.52 -6.06 12.21
N ASP A 109 8.01 -6.97 11.38
CA ASP A 109 8.21 -8.37 11.75
C ASP A 109 9.19 -8.52 12.92
N ASP A 110 10.27 -7.73 12.92
CA ASP A 110 11.23 -7.73 14.02
C ASP A 110 10.61 -7.23 15.33
N ARG A 111 9.80 -6.17 15.29
CA ARG A 111 9.05 -5.70 16.47
C ARG A 111 8.08 -6.76 17.00
N PHE A 112 7.34 -7.43 16.11
CA PHE A 112 6.44 -8.50 16.51
C PHE A 112 7.18 -9.69 17.11
N LYS A 113 8.33 -10.08 16.55
CA LYS A 113 9.20 -11.13 17.11
C LYS A 113 9.69 -10.74 18.51
N GLN A 114 10.17 -9.51 18.70
CA GLN A 114 10.63 -9.00 20.00
C GLN A 114 9.50 -9.01 21.05
N GLN A 115 8.30 -8.54 20.71
CA GLN A 115 7.14 -8.56 21.60
C GLN A 115 6.76 -10.00 22.02
N ARG A 116 6.79 -10.96 21.10
CA ARG A 116 6.52 -12.38 21.41
C ARG A 116 7.58 -12.99 22.32
N LEU A 117 8.86 -12.66 22.12
CA LEU A 117 9.95 -13.11 22.98
C LEU A 117 9.84 -12.51 24.39
N GLN A 118 9.53 -11.22 24.49
CA GLN A 118 9.37 -10.53 25.78
C GLN A 118 8.17 -11.06 26.57
N GLY A 119 7.03 -11.30 25.90
CA GLY A 119 5.85 -11.93 26.53
C GLY A 119 6.13 -13.34 27.04
N ARG A 120 6.92 -14.15 26.32
CA ARG A 120 7.38 -15.46 26.81
C ARG A 120 8.31 -15.33 28.02
N TYR A 121 9.22 -14.36 28.02
CA TYR A 121 10.17 -14.14 29.11
C TYR A 121 9.47 -13.72 30.42
N ILE A 122 8.45 -12.85 30.34
CA ILE A 122 7.63 -12.44 31.50
C ILE A 122 6.84 -13.62 32.06
N ASN A 123 6.21 -14.43 31.22
CA ASN A 123 5.48 -15.63 31.66
C ASN A 123 6.38 -16.67 32.34
N GLN A 124 7.66 -16.77 31.93
CA GLN A 124 8.60 -17.73 32.51
C GLN A 124 9.18 -17.27 33.87
N LYS A 125 9.29 -15.95 34.11
CA LYS A 125 9.71 -15.37 35.41
C LYS A 125 8.56 -15.17 36.41
N GLY A 126 7.31 -15.19 35.98
CA GLY A 126 6.12 -15.06 36.85
C GLY A 126 5.66 -16.36 37.54
N GLY A 127 6.34 -17.49 37.32
CA GLY A 127 5.95 -18.81 37.82
C GLY A 127 6.32 -19.14 39.27
N GLY A 128 6.33 -18.15 40.17
CA GLY A 128 6.81 -18.34 41.55
C GLY A 128 6.22 -17.40 42.58
N ALA A 129 4.90 -17.43 42.81
CA ALA A 129 4.30 -17.03 44.09
C ALA A 129 2.89 -17.63 44.24
N ASN A 130 2.76 -18.60 45.14
CA ASN A 130 1.51 -19.20 45.57
C ASN A 130 0.77 -18.21 46.49
N SER A 131 -0.46 -17.82 46.18
CA SER A 131 -1.40 -17.31 47.19
C SER A 131 -2.84 -17.50 46.74
N SER A 132 -3.49 -18.43 47.42
CA SER A 132 -4.93 -18.57 47.52
C SER A 132 -5.58 -17.24 47.92
N ARG A 133 -6.25 -16.57 46.97
CA ARG A 133 -7.20 -15.50 47.31
C ARG A 133 -8.30 -15.40 46.26
N THR A 134 -9.52 -15.61 46.74
CA THR A 134 -10.81 -15.43 46.07
C THR A 134 -10.79 -14.36 44.98
N LYS A 135 -11.00 -14.77 43.72
CA LYS A 135 -11.24 -13.85 42.60
C LYS A 135 -12.60 -13.16 42.81
N ARG A 136 -12.60 -11.95 43.35
CA ARG A 136 -13.67 -10.98 43.04
C ARG A 136 -13.44 -10.49 41.59
N PRO A 137 -14.47 -10.31 40.77
CA PRO A 137 -14.27 -9.79 39.42
C PRO A 137 -13.66 -8.38 39.52
N LEU A 138 -12.52 -8.18 38.88
CA LEU A 138 -11.99 -6.85 38.61
C LEU A 138 -12.77 -6.35 37.39
N GLU A 139 -13.67 -5.40 37.60
CA GLU A 139 -14.27 -4.64 36.50
C GLU A 139 -13.15 -3.79 35.87
N ASP A 140 -12.77 -4.13 34.64
CA ASP A 140 -11.72 -3.43 33.90
C ASP A 140 -12.10 -1.96 33.70
N ALA A 141 -11.16 -1.05 33.96
CA ALA A 141 -11.32 0.39 33.73
C ALA A 141 -11.78 0.74 32.29
N ASN A 142 -11.51 -0.16 31.33
CA ASN A 142 -11.96 -0.07 29.94
C ASN A 142 -13.47 -0.28 29.79
N VAL A 143 -14.11 -1.07 30.66
CA VAL A 143 -15.56 -1.30 30.66
C VAL A 143 -16.30 -0.07 31.20
N LEU A 144 -15.72 0.63 32.19
CA LEU A 144 -16.26 1.91 32.67
C LEU A 144 -16.15 3.00 31.62
N GLN A 145 -15.04 3.03 30.86
CA GLN A 145 -14.84 3.93 29.73
C GLN A 145 -15.87 3.65 28.62
N ALA A 146 -16.13 2.38 28.30
CA ALA A 146 -17.09 1.96 27.29
C ALA A 146 -18.55 2.27 27.70
N ARG A 147 -18.93 2.08 28.97
CA ARG A 147 -20.26 2.44 29.48
C ARG A 147 -20.50 3.95 29.50
N LYS A 148 -19.47 4.77 29.76
CA LYS A 148 -19.58 6.24 29.71
C LYS A 148 -19.77 6.77 28.29
N LEU A 149 -19.11 6.16 27.30
CA LEU A 149 -19.25 6.54 25.89
C LEU A 149 -20.63 6.18 25.30
N LEU A 150 -21.21 5.05 25.71
CA LEU A 150 -22.54 4.62 25.27
C LEU A 150 -23.69 5.43 25.88
N ALA A 151 -23.52 6.03 27.05
CA ALA A 151 -24.54 6.86 27.71
C ALA A 151 -24.56 8.32 27.23
N ALA A 152 -23.64 8.71 26.33
CA ALA A 152 -23.51 10.05 25.77
C ALA A 152 -23.97 10.15 24.30
N LEU A 153 -24.57 9.07 23.78
CA LEU A 153 -25.39 9.04 22.57
C LEU A 153 -26.86 9.02 22.97
#